data_AF-A0A2A9CX11-F1
#
_entry.id   AF-A0A2A9CX11-F1
#
_cell.length_a   1.000
_cell.length_b   1.000
_cell.length_c   1.000
_cell.angle_alpha   90.00
_cell.angle_beta   90.00
_cell.angle_gamma   90.00
#
_symmetry.space_group_name_H-M   'P 1'
#
loop_
_entity.id
_entity.type
_entity.pdbx_description
1 polymer ?
#
loop_
_entity_poly.entity_id
_entity_poly.type
_entity_poly.pdbx_seq_one_letter_code
_entity_poly.pdbx_strand_id
1 'polypeptide(L)' 'MAKTAKVQKAAAKPKFGVRGYTRCNRCGRPRSVYRKFGLCRICLREMALAGQLPGVTKSSW' A
#
# COMPACT_ATOMS: atom_id res chain seq x y z
N MET A 1 9.68 8.50 -5.01
CA MET A 1 8.54 8.50 -4.06
C MET A 1 7.29 9.07 -4.72
N ALA A 2 6.09 8.77 -4.19
CA ALA A 2 4.86 9.31 -4.76
C ALA A 2 4.74 10.83 -4.56
N LYS A 3 4.17 11.55 -5.54
CA LYS A 3 3.92 13.00 -5.43
C LYS A 3 2.98 13.28 -4.25
N THR A 4 3.42 14.15 -3.33
CA THR A 4 2.71 14.55 -2.10
C THR A 4 1.27 15.00 -2.38
N ALA A 5 1.09 15.88 -3.37
CA ALA A 5 -0.23 16.36 -3.78
C ALA A 5 -1.20 15.22 -4.18
N LYS A 6 -0.68 14.15 -4.81
CA LYS A 6 -1.51 13.00 -5.19
C LYS A 6 -1.83 12.08 -4.01
N VAL A 7 -0.98 12.06 -2.98
CA VAL A 7 -1.24 11.32 -1.73
C VAL A 7 -2.34 12.04 -0.94
N GLN A 8 -2.22 13.35 -0.74
CA GLN A 8 -3.23 14.18 -0.08
C GLN A 8 -4.60 14.11 -0.78
N LYS A 9 -4.61 14.19 -2.12
CA LYS A 9 -5.85 14.05 -2.91
C LYS A 9 -6.55 12.70 -2.69
N ALA A 10 -5.78 11.62 -2.51
CA ALA A 10 -6.35 10.29 -2.29
C ALA A 10 -6.83 10.08 -0.85
N ALA A 11 -6.27 10.80 0.12
CA ALA A 11 -6.72 10.79 1.51
C ALA A 11 -8.01 11.63 1.71
N ALA A 12 -8.22 12.65 0.90
CA ALA A 12 -9.44 13.45 0.91
C ALA A 12 -10.66 12.65 0.44
N LYS A 13 -11.83 12.88 1.07
CA LYS A 13 -13.10 12.28 0.67
C LYS A 13 -13.45 12.69 -0.77
N PRO A 14 -13.59 11.76 -1.72
CA PRO A 14 -13.93 12.10 -3.09
C PRO A 14 -15.39 12.53 -3.22
N LYS A 15 -15.69 13.40 -4.19
CA LYS A 15 -17.07 13.81 -4.54
C LYS A 15 -17.98 12.63 -4.91
N PHE A 16 -17.41 11.60 -5.54
CA PHE A 16 -18.13 10.39 -5.93
C PHE A 16 -17.38 9.17 -5.38
N GLY A 17 -18.10 8.23 -4.76
CA GLY A 17 -17.50 7.06 -4.10
C GLY A 17 -16.62 6.21 -5.03
N VAL A 18 -17.00 6.11 -6.31
CA VAL A 18 -16.26 5.37 -7.34
C VAL A 18 -14.85 5.92 -7.63
N ARG A 19 -14.54 7.16 -7.23
CA ARG A 19 -13.22 7.77 -7.45
C ARG A 19 -12.19 7.37 -6.40
N GLY A 20 -12.60 6.68 -5.33
CA GLY A 20 -11.69 6.16 -4.32
C GLY A 20 -10.79 5.08 -4.89
N TYR A 21 -9.49 5.17 -4.64
CA TYR A 21 -8.53 4.14 -5.02
C TYR A 21 -7.46 3.97 -3.93
N THR A 22 -6.91 2.76 -3.83
CA THR A 22 -5.95 2.42 -2.78
C THR A 22 -4.55 2.95 -3.10
N ARG A 23 -3.86 3.46 -2.08
CA ARG A 23 -2.43 3.76 -2.11
C ARG A 23 -1.70 2.99 -1.01
N CYS A 24 -0.42 2.71 -1.23
CA CYS A 24 0.44 2.16 -0.20
C CYS A 24 0.63 3.17 0.95
N ASN A 25 0.43 2.74 2.19
CA ASN A 25 0.56 3.59 3.38
C ASN A 25 1.99 4.06 3.64
N ARG A 26 3.00 3.30 3.21
CA ARG A 26 4.43 3.64 3.42
C ARG A 26 5.01 4.55 2.34
N CYS A 27 4.79 4.22 1.06
CA CYS A 27 5.44 4.90 -0.07
C CYS A 27 4.48 5.67 -1.00
N GLY A 28 3.16 5.59 -0.76
CA GLY A 28 2.14 6.28 -1.55
C GLY A 28 1.90 5.73 -2.96
N ARG A 29 2.44 4.56 -3.30
CA ARG A 29 2.29 3.94 -4.63
C ARG A 29 0.81 3.62 -4.92
N PRO A 30 0.27 4.00 -6.10
CA PRO A 30 -1.15 3.82 -6.42
C PRO A 30 -1.51 2.46 -7.03
N ARG A 31 -0.52 1.59 -7.30
CA ARG A 31 -0.71 0.30 -7.98
C ARG A 31 -0.13 -0.85 -7.18
N SER A 32 -0.69 -2.03 -7.39
CA SER A 32 -0.30 -3.28 -6.73
C SER A 32 -0.30 -3.15 -5.21
N VAL A 33 -1.40 -2.61 -4.68
CA VAL A 33 -1.63 -2.41 -3.23
C VAL A 33 -2.46 -3.58 -2.71
N TYR A 34 -1.92 -4.32 -1.76
CA TYR A 34 -2.63 -5.42 -1.12
C TYR A 34 -3.55 -4.87 -0.04
N ARG A 35 -4.87 -5.08 -0.19
CA ARG A 35 -5.87 -4.55 0.75
C ARG A 35 -5.67 -5.02 2.19
N LYS A 36 -5.29 -6.29 2.39
CA LYS A 36 -5.02 -6.88 3.71
C LYS A 36 -3.93 -6.14 4.50
N PHE A 37 -2.90 -5.65 3.81
CA PHE A 37 -1.74 -5.03 4.44
C PHE A 37 -1.68 -3.50 4.27
N GLY A 38 -2.43 -2.93 3.31
CA GLY A 38 -2.32 -1.53 2.94
C GLY A 38 -0.96 -1.16 2.31
N LEU A 39 -0.18 -2.16 1.86
CA LEU A 39 1.18 -2.01 1.35
C LEU A 39 1.25 -2.35 -0.14
N CYS A 40 2.18 -1.71 -0.85
CA CYS A 40 2.51 -2.13 -2.21
C CYS A 40 3.39 -3.39 -2.22
N ARG A 41 3.46 -4.08 -3.37
CA ARG A 41 4.29 -5.28 -3.54
C ARG A 41 5.77 -5.15 -3.13
N ILE A 42 6.34 -3.95 -3.20
CA ILE A 42 7.75 -3.70 -2.87
C ILE A 42 7.89 -3.58 -1.35
N CYS A 43 7.14 -2.66 -0.73
CA CYS A 43 7.16 -2.47 0.72
C CYS A 43 6.72 -3.73 1.47
N LEU A 44 5.76 -4.49 0.93
CA LEU A 44 5.36 -5.77 1.50
C LEU A 44 6.54 -6.75 1.54
N ARG A 45 7.28 -6.89 0.43
CA ARG A 45 8.45 -7.78 0.35
C ARG A 45 9.55 -7.33 1.31
N GLU A 46 9.89 -6.05 1.33
CA GLU A 46 10.90 -5.50 2.24
C GLU A 46 10.55 -5.77 3.71
N MET A 47 9.31 -5.48 4.10
CA MET A 47 8.87 -5.65 5.49
C MET A 47 8.71 -7.12 5.87
N ALA A 48 8.26 -7.97 4.96
CA ALA A 48 8.22 -9.42 5.17
C ALA A 48 9.63 -9.99 5.38
N LEU A 49 10.60 -9.59 4.56
CA LEU A 49 12.00 -10.03 4.70
C LEU A 49 12.65 -9.48 5.96
N ALA A 50 12.27 -8.28 6.40
CA ALA A 50 12.72 -7.69 7.66
C ALA A 50 12.01 -8.25 8.91
N GLY A 51 11.04 -9.16 8.76
CA GLY A 51 10.26 -9.71 9.88
C GLY A 51 9.29 -8.72 10.55
N GLN A 52 9.03 -7.57 9.93
CA GLN A 52 8.11 -6.54 10.46
C GLN A 52 6.63 -6.87 10.22
N LEU A 53 6.33 -7.88 9.40
CA LEU A 53 4.98 -8.38 9.16
C LEU A 53 4.76 -9.66 9.98
N PRO A 54 3.98 -9.61 11.07
CA PRO A 54 3.78 -10.77 11.94
C PRO A 54 3.06 -11.89 11.19
N GLY A 55 3.55 -13.12 11.37
CA GLY A 55 2.98 -14.32 10.75
C GLY A 55 3.22 -14.45 9.24
N VAL A 56 4.03 -13.58 8.63
CA VAL A 56 4.41 -13.71 7.21
C VAL A 56 5.76 -14.41 7.10
N THR A 57 5.76 -15.59 6.48
CA THR A 57 6.98 -16.35 6.16
C THR A 57 7.11 -16.53 4.65
N LYS A 58 8.30 -16.93 4.18
CA LYS A 58 8.45 -17.37 2.79
C LYS A 58 7.69 -18.68 2.61
N SER A 59 6.83 -18.73 1.59
CA SER A 59 6.12 -19.96 1.22
C SER A 59 7.03 -20.85 0.37
N SER A 60 7.13 -22.12 0.73
CA SER A 60 7.74 -23.19 -0.05
C SER A 60 6.85 -24.42 0.15
N TRP A 61 5.90 -24.61 -0.75
CA TRP A 61 5.19 -25.88 -0.86
C TRP A 61 6.05 -26.88 -1.61
#